data_AF-R4QQV8-F1
#
_entry.id   AF-R4QQV8-F1
#
_cell.length_a   1.000
_cell.length_b   1.000
_cell.length_c   1.000
_cell.angle_alpha   90.00
_cell.angle_beta   90.00
_cell.angle_gamma   90.00
#
_symmetry.space_group_name_H-M   'P 1'
#
loop_
_entity.id
_entity.type
_entity.pdbx_description
1 polymer ?
#
loop_
_entity_poly.entity_id
_entity_poly.type
_entity_poly.pdbx_seq_one_letter_code
_entity_poly.pdbx_strand_id
1 'polypeptide(L)'
;MSIREWFEDRRKITGLLKDSVEGDSKDVNETDNQNKKNIDYVKINRLWVQCDNCESLLYIRFLRENKSVCEECGYYLQMNSSDRIELII
;
A
#
# COMPACT_ATOMS: atom_id res chain seq x y z
N MET A 1 -15.72 0.25 -5.05
CA MET A 1 -14.46 0.88 -5.44
C MET A 1 -13.37 -0.17 -5.42
N SER A 2 -12.85 -0.50 -6.59
CA SER A 2 -11.69 -1.38 -6.76
C SER A 2 -10.43 -0.70 -6.22
N ILE A 3 -9.45 -1.48 -5.75
CA ILE A 3 -8.13 -0.98 -5.34
C ILE A 3 -7.47 -0.18 -6.47
N ARG A 4 -7.67 -0.61 -7.72
CA ARG A 4 -7.20 0.10 -8.92
C ARG A 4 -7.87 1.47 -9.03
N GLU A 5 -9.18 1.56 -8.81
CA GLU A 5 -9.91 2.84 -8.80
C GLU A 5 -9.36 3.76 -7.69
N TRP A 6 -9.12 3.22 -6.49
CA TRP A 6 -8.57 3.99 -5.37
C TRP A 6 -7.17 4.54 -5.66
N PHE A 7 -6.29 3.75 -6.28
CA PHE A 7 -4.95 4.20 -6.65
C PHE A 7 -4.98 5.27 -7.74
N GLU A 8 -5.86 5.15 -8.74
CA GLU A 8 -6.03 6.16 -9.79
C GLU A 8 -6.64 7.45 -9.25
N ASP A 9 -7.63 7.35 -8.37
CA ASP A 9 -8.26 8.52 -7.73
C ASP A 9 -7.25 9.28 -6.87
N ARG A 10 -6.39 8.56 -6.14
CA ARG A 10 -5.35 9.19 -5.34
C ARG A 10 -4.32 9.90 -6.22
N ARG A 11 -3.91 9.32 -7.36
CA ARG A 11 -2.99 9.98 -8.30
C ARG A 11 -3.60 11.25 -8.90
N LYS A 12 -4.88 11.22 -9.28
CA LYS A 12 -5.61 12.39 -9.79
C LYS A 12 -5.67 13.52 -8.76
N ILE A 13 -5.98 13.22 -7.50
CA ILE A 13 -6.04 14.23 -6.42
C ILE A 13 -4.68 14.91 -6.23
N THR A 14 -3.58 14.15 -6.20
CA THR A 14 -2.24 14.75 -6.11
C THR A 14 -1.85 15.59 -7.33
N GLY A 15 -2.34 15.25 -8.53
CA GLY A 15 -2.17 16.08 -9.73
C GLY A 15 -2.91 17.42 -9.61
N LEU A 16 -4.18 17.38 -9.19
CA LEU A 16 -5.01 18.58 -9.03
C LEU A 16 -4.47 19.55 -7.98
N LEU A 17 -3.92 19.04 -6.87
CA LEU A 17 -3.29 19.88 -5.85
C LEU A 17 -2.02 20.54 -6.36
N LYS A 18 -1.27 19.89 -7.26
CA LYS A 18 -0.05 20.43 -7.85
C LYS A 18 -0.34 21.61 -8.79
N ASP A 19 -1.44 21.52 -9.54
CA ASP A 19 -1.88 22.57 -10.47
C ASP A 19 -2.47 23.79 -9.75
N SER A 20 -2.79 23.65 -8.46
CA SER A 20 -3.37 24.71 -7.63
C SER A 20 -2.33 25.57 -6.90
N VAL A 21 -1.04 25.18 -6.89
CA VAL A 21 0.04 25.77 -6.06
C VAL A 21 1.09 26.50 -6.92
N GLU A 22 0.69 27.06 -8.06
CA GLU A 22 1.48 28.07 -8.77
C GLU A 22 0.83 29.45 -8.59
N GLY A 23 0.90 29.97 -7.35
CA GLY A 23 0.46 31.32 -7.01
C GLY A 23 0.59 31.65 -5.52
N ASP A 24 1.50 32.57 -5.19
CA ASP A 24 1.61 33.39 -3.96
C ASP A 24 2.22 32.82 -2.66
N SER A 25 3.52 33.12 -2.51
CA SER A 25 4.23 33.69 -1.35
C SER A 25 3.61 33.74 0.07
N LYS A 26 4.45 33.29 1.02
CA LYS A 26 4.71 33.78 2.40
C LYS A 26 3.89 33.23 3.59
N ASP A 27 4.69 32.89 4.62
CA ASP A 27 4.41 32.74 6.05
C ASP A 27 3.56 31.56 6.52
N VAL A 28 4.23 30.46 6.88
CA VAL A 28 3.70 29.50 7.85
C VAL A 28 4.68 29.42 9.01
N ASN A 29 4.30 30.10 10.10
CA ASN A 29 4.95 29.98 11.40
C ASN A 29 4.97 28.51 11.83
N GLU A 30 6.18 28.00 12.06
CA GLU A 30 6.42 26.73 12.71
C GLU A 30 5.80 26.74 14.11
N THR A 31 4.70 26.03 14.31
CA THR A 31 4.33 25.52 15.64
C THR A 31 3.47 24.27 15.50
N ASP A 32 4.08 23.18 15.03
CA ASP A 32 3.52 21.83 15.17
C ASP A 32 4.50 20.92 15.91
N ASN A 33 4.77 21.29 17.16
CA ASN A 33 5.31 20.37 18.14
C ASN A 33 4.13 19.68 18.84
N GLN A 34 3.74 18.49 18.37
CA GLN A 34 3.40 17.32 19.20
C GLN A 34 2.93 16.12 18.37
N ASN A 35 3.49 14.95 18.69
CA ASN A 35 3.25 13.63 18.11
C ASN A 35 4.02 13.29 16.84
N LYS A 36 5.35 13.31 16.93
CA LYS A 36 6.20 12.48 16.07
C LYS A 36 5.93 11.01 16.43
N LYS A 37 4.84 10.45 15.88
CA LYS A 37 4.52 9.02 15.97
C LYS A 37 5.76 8.29 15.49
N ASN A 38 6.41 7.53 16.36
CA ASN A 38 7.60 6.78 16.01
C ASN A 38 7.15 5.71 15.00
N ILE A 39 7.41 5.97 13.72
CA ILE A 39 6.97 5.09 12.63
C ILE A 39 7.78 3.82 12.74
N ASP A 40 7.14 2.74 13.16
CA ASP A 40 7.76 1.42 13.17
C ASP A 40 7.83 0.89 11.72
N TYR A 41 8.94 1.21 11.07
CA TYR A 41 9.23 0.75 9.71
C TYR A 41 9.22 -0.77 9.59
N VAL A 42 9.55 -1.52 10.66
CA VAL A 42 9.50 -2.99 10.65
C VAL A 42 8.05 -3.47 10.49
N LYS A 43 7.11 -2.83 11.19
CA LYS A 43 5.68 -3.14 11.07
C LYS A 43 5.14 -2.83 9.68
N ILE A 44 5.56 -1.71 9.08
CA ILE A 44 5.14 -1.33 7.71
C ILE A 44 5.71 -2.31 6.69
N ASN A 45 6.96 -2.73 6.83
CA ASN A 45 7.59 -3.65 5.89
C ASN A 45 6.90 -5.03 5.89
N ARG A 46 6.35 -5.46 7.04
CA ARG A 46 5.55 -6.68 7.17
C ARG A 46 4.17 -6.62 6.53
N LEU A 47 3.79 -5.50 5.89
CA LEU A 47 2.53 -5.38 5.18
C LEU A 47 2.64 -5.69 3.69
N TRP A 48 3.87 -5.74 3.17
CA TRP A 48 4.15 -5.87 1.75
C TRP A 48 5.02 -7.09 1.49
N VAL A 49 4.81 -7.72 0.35
CA VAL A 49 5.63 -8.82 -0.15
C VAL A 49 5.89 -8.63 -1.63
N GLN A 50 7.11 -8.88 -2.06
CA GLN A 50 7.47 -8.85 -3.48
C GLN A 50 7.10 -10.18 -4.12
N CYS A 51 6.52 -10.17 -5.32
CA CYS A 51 6.25 -11.39 -6.08
C CYS A 51 7.53 -11.98 -6.67
N ASP A 52 7.75 -13.29 -6.48
CA ASP A 52 8.94 -13.98 -6.99
C ASP A 52 9.01 -14.06 -8.52
N ASN A 53 7.89 -13.89 -9.23
CA ASN A 53 7.81 -14.03 -10.68
C ASN A 53 7.83 -12.69 -11.44
N CYS A 54 7.08 -11.70 -10.97
CA CYS A 54 6.92 -10.41 -11.66
C CYS A 54 7.36 -9.20 -10.84
N GLU A 55 8.00 -9.44 -9.68
CA GLU A 55 8.59 -8.44 -8.79
C GLU A 55 7.61 -7.36 -8.29
N SER A 56 6.31 -7.57 -8.49
CA SER A 56 5.27 -6.64 -8.07
C SER A 56 5.15 -6.61 -6.55
N LEU A 57 4.91 -5.43 -5.99
CA LEU A 57 4.71 -5.24 -4.55
C LEU A 57 3.24 -5.52 -4.21
N LEU A 58 3.00 -6.61 -3.48
CA LEU A 58 1.68 -7.10 -3.09
C LEU A 58 1.41 -6.79 -1.62
N TYR A 59 0.18 -6.36 -1.31
CA TYR A 59 -0.25 -6.16 0.07
C TYR A 59 -0.71 -7.50 0.68
N ILE A 60 -0.14 -7.88 1.82
CA ILE A 60 -0.31 -9.23 2.40
C ILE A 60 -1.76 -9.56 2.71
N ARG A 61 -2.59 -8.56 3.09
CA ARG A 61 -4.01 -8.79 3.37
C ARG A 61 -4.76 -9.28 2.12
N PHE A 62 -4.55 -8.64 0.97
CA PHE A 62 -5.18 -9.07 -0.29
C PHE A 62 -4.62 -10.40 -0.75
N LEU A 63 -3.32 -10.63 -0.53
CA LEU A 63 -2.71 -11.91 -0.83
C LEU A 63 -3.35 -13.07 -0.03
N ARG A 64 -3.73 -12.86 1.23
CA ARG A 64 -4.45 -13.86 2.05
C ARG A 64 -5.87 -14.10 1.53
N GLU A 65 -6.60 -13.02 1.20
CA GLU A 65 -7.95 -13.10 0.63
C GLU A 65 -7.95 -13.85 -0.73
N ASN A 66 -6.88 -13.68 -1.53
CA ASN A 66 -6.69 -14.31 -2.83
C ASN A 66 -5.89 -15.62 -2.80
N LYS A 67 -5.84 -16.33 -1.66
CA LYS A 67 -5.22 -17.68 -1.54
C LYS A 67 -3.75 -17.72 -1.99
N SER A 68 -3.01 -16.65 -1.70
CA SER A 68 -1.61 -16.47 -2.08
C SER A 68 -1.33 -16.43 -3.59
N VAL A 69 -2.27 -15.90 -4.37
CA VAL A 69 -2.08 -15.65 -5.81
C VAL A 69 -1.71 -14.19 -6.06
N CYS A 70 -0.70 -13.97 -6.89
CA CYS A 70 -0.34 -12.63 -7.38
C CYS A 70 -1.45 -12.07 -8.27
N GLU A 71 -1.94 -10.87 -7.95
CA GLU A 71 -2.99 -10.21 -8.74
C GLU A 71 -2.50 -9.73 -10.11
N GLU A 72 -1.19 -9.48 -10.27
CA GLU A 72 -0.63 -8.94 -11.51
C GLU A 72 -0.25 -10.04 -12.52
N CYS A 73 0.31 -11.17 -12.06
CA CYS A 73 0.77 -12.24 -12.96
C CYS A 73 0.12 -13.61 -12.73
N GLY A 74 -0.71 -13.79 -11.69
CA GLY A 74 -1.35 -15.07 -11.38
C GLY A 74 -0.43 -16.13 -10.78
N TYR A 75 0.83 -15.82 -10.48
CA TYR A 75 1.76 -16.74 -9.83
C TYR A 75 1.34 -17.06 -8.39
N TYR A 76 1.52 -18.31 -7.96
CA TYR A 76 1.26 -18.73 -6.59
C TYR A 76 2.49 -18.45 -5.72
N LEU A 77 2.33 -17.58 -4.73
CA LEU A 77 3.34 -17.33 -3.71
C LEU A 77 3.29 -18.41 -2.62
N GLN A 78 4.40 -18.55 -1.91
CA GLN A 78 4.48 -19.46 -0.77
C GLN A 78 3.47 -19.04 0.33
N MET A 79 2.71 -20.03 0.79
CA MET A 79 1.69 -19.87 1.83
C MET A 79 2.14 -20.56 3.10
N ASN A 80 1.81 -20.00 4.25
CA ASN A 80 2.10 -20.63 5.54
C ASN A 80 1.19 -21.86 5.75
N SER A 81 1.66 -22.86 6.51
CA SER A 81 0.90 -24.10 6.71
C SER A 81 -0.47 -23.87 7.38
N SER A 82 -0.54 -22.94 8.34
CA SER A 82 -1.79 -22.57 9.02
C SER A 82 -2.80 -21.97 8.04
N ASP A 83 -2.40 -20.96 7.27
CA ASP A 83 -3.24 -20.32 6.24
C ASP A 83 -3.74 -21.35 5.21
N ARG A 84 -2.90 -22.35 4.87
CA ARG A 84 -3.27 -23.45 3.96
C ARG A 84 -4.35 -24.36 4.54
N ILE A 85 -4.27 -24.67 5.84
CA ILE A 85 -5.25 -25.51 6.54
C ILE A 85 -6.58 -24.77 6.65
N GLU A 86 -6.56 -23.49 7.01
CA GLU A 86 -7.75 -22.63 7.12
C GLU A 86 -8.53 -22.52 5.79
N LEU A 87 -7.85 -22.67 4.64
CA LEU A 87 -8.52 -22.67 3.33
C LEU A 87 -9.22 -23.99 2.97
N ILE A 88 -8.92 -25.09 3.66
CA ILE A 88 -9.41 -26.44 3.33
C ILE A 88 -10.53 -26.89 4.29
N ILE A 89 -10.63 -26.28 5.47
CA ILE A 89 -11.64 -26.55 6.50
C ILE A 89 -12.84 -25.61 6.31
#